data_AF-A0A482ZR43-F1
#
_entry.id   AF-A0A482ZR43-F1
#
_cell.length_a   1.000
_cell.length_b   1.000
_cell.length_c   1.000
_cell.angle_alpha   90.00
_cell.angle_beta   90.00
_cell.angle_gamma   90.00
#
_symmetry.space_group_name_H-M   'P 1'
#
loop_
_entity.id
_entity.type
_entity.pdbx_description
1 polymer ?
#
loop_
_entity_poly.entity_id
_entity_poly.type
_entity_poly.pdbx_seq_one_letter_code
_entity_poly.pdbx_strand_id
1 'polypeptide(L)'
;MDAWVKQQKNLDYDKDGNWARSGTLDEALLGSLIADDYFQQLPPKSTGPEYFNIDWLTAQLSEQTSADIQRTLLEFTAVSISQHIPNAKTVYLCGGGVHNSFLLERLSTLNPNSKITTTTDLGIHPDFVEAAAFAYFASQTLQNKPTNLPSVTGAKGKRILGAVYSIKP
;
A
#
# COMPACT_ATOMS: atom_id res chain seq x y z
N MET A 1 0.19 -2.60 -10.15
CA MET A 1 1.17 -1.89 -10.98
C MET A 1 2.33 -2.81 -11.37
N ASP A 2 3.08 -3.35 -10.41
CA ASP A 2 4.27 -4.18 -10.70
C ASP A 2 3.96 -5.43 -11.54
N ALA A 3 2.92 -6.19 -11.18
CA ALA A 3 2.49 -7.34 -11.98
C ALA A 3 2.14 -6.95 -13.43
N TRP A 4 1.50 -5.80 -13.63
CA TRP A 4 1.09 -5.31 -14.94
C TRP A 4 2.29 -4.88 -15.79
N VAL A 5 3.21 -4.08 -15.24
CA VAL A 5 4.42 -3.67 -15.97
C VAL A 5 5.34 -4.87 -16.25
N LYS A 6 5.38 -5.87 -15.36
CA LYS A 6 6.09 -7.11 -15.61
C LYS A 6 5.50 -7.86 -16.81
N GLN A 7 4.19 -8.04 -16.86
CA GLN A 7 3.52 -8.72 -17.97
C GLN A 7 3.67 -7.96 -19.30
N GLN A 8 3.56 -6.64 -19.28
CA GLN A 8 3.51 -5.83 -20.51
C GLN A 8 4.89 -5.41 -21.04
N LYS A 9 5.87 -5.22 -20.16
CA LYS A 9 7.20 -4.65 -20.51
C LYS A 9 8.38 -5.45 -19.98
N ASN A 10 8.14 -6.55 -19.25
CA ASN A 10 9.17 -7.36 -18.58
C ASN A 10 10.09 -6.57 -17.64
N LEU A 11 9.59 -5.48 -17.06
CA LEU A 11 10.27 -4.72 -16.01
C LEU A 11 9.72 -5.11 -14.64
N ASP A 12 10.53 -5.02 -13.59
CA ASP A 12 10.09 -5.44 -12.25
C ASP A 12 9.14 -4.44 -11.60
N TYR A 13 9.26 -3.15 -11.92
CA TYR A 13 8.37 -2.09 -11.45
C TYR A 13 8.38 -0.89 -12.41
N ASP A 14 7.41 0.00 -12.25
CA ASP A 14 7.31 1.26 -13.01
C ASP A 14 8.08 2.37 -12.29
N LYS A 15 9.31 2.57 -12.72
CA LYS A 15 10.23 3.54 -12.10
C LYS A 15 9.65 4.95 -12.13
N ASP A 16 9.61 5.58 -10.95
CA ASP A 16 9.06 6.91 -10.67
C ASP A 16 7.57 7.10 -11.05
N GLY A 17 6.87 6.03 -11.47
CA GLY A 17 5.54 6.10 -12.08
C GLY A 17 5.54 6.68 -13.50
N ASN A 18 6.67 6.62 -14.22
CA ASN A 18 6.81 7.24 -15.53
C ASN A 18 5.88 6.62 -16.59
N TRP A 19 5.70 5.30 -16.58
CA TRP A 19 4.81 4.66 -17.53
C TRP A 19 3.34 4.95 -17.20
N ALA A 20 2.97 4.89 -15.93
CA ALA A 20 1.65 5.35 -15.48
C ALA A 20 1.39 6.80 -15.91
N ARG A 21 2.36 7.71 -15.78
CA ARG A 21 2.22 9.12 -16.18
C ARG A 21 2.00 9.31 -17.68
N SER A 22 2.49 8.38 -18.51
CA SER A 22 2.33 8.44 -19.96
C SER A 22 0.93 8.04 -20.45
N GLY A 23 0.14 7.36 -19.60
CA GLY A 23 -1.23 6.96 -19.93
C GLY A 23 -2.27 8.01 -19.55
N THR A 24 -3.46 7.84 -20.10
CA THR A 24 -4.67 8.59 -19.76
C THR A 24 -5.47 7.80 -18.73
N LEU A 25 -6.09 8.50 -17.78
CA LEU A 25 -6.93 7.86 -16.78
C LEU A 25 -8.21 7.35 -17.45
N ASP A 26 -8.53 6.07 -17.28
CA ASP A 26 -9.84 5.52 -17.60
C ASP A 26 -10.73 5.57 -16.35
N GLU A 27 -11.70 6.49 -16.34
CA GLU A 27 -12.63 6.66 -15.23
C GLU A 27 -13.61 5.50 -15.07
N ALA A 28 -13.97 4.82 -16.16
CA ALA A 28 -14.89 3.68 -16.11
C ALA A 28 -14.21 2.48 -15.47
N LEU A 29 -12.97 2.19 -15.85
CA LEU A 29 -12.16 1.16 -15.21
C LEU A 29 -11.86 1.54 -13.76
N LEU A 30 -11.49 2.79 -13.46
CA LEU A 30 -11.30 3.21 -12.06
C LEU A 30 -12.55 2.96 -11.21
N GLY A 31 -13.72 3.31 -11.74
CA GLY A 31 -15.01 3.10 -11.08
C GLY A 31 -15.28 1.62 -10.79
N SER A 32 -15.01 0.72 -11.73
CA SER A 32 -15.20 -0.72 -11.51
C SER A 32 -14.24 -1.29 -10.46
N LEU A 33 -12.97 -0.86 -10.45
CA LEU A 33 -11.99 -1.34 -9.47
C LEU A 33 -12.33 -0.86 -8.04
N ILE A 34 -12.80 0.38 -7.88
CA ILE A 34 -13.22 0.92 -6.56
C ILE A 34 -14.53 0.28 -6.07
N ALA A 35 -15.39 -0.18 -6.99
CA ALA A 35 -16.63 -0.86 -6.65
C ALA A 35 -16.44 -2.28 -6.10
N ASP A 36 -15.21 -2.81 -6.08
CA ASP A 36 -14.89 -4.11 -5.50
C ASP A 36 -15.32 -4.20 -4.03
N ASP A 37 -15.94 -5.33 -3.65
CA ASP A 37 -16.51 -5.57 -2.32
C ASP A 37 -15.49 -5.34 -1.18
N TYR A 38 -14.20 -5.56 -1.44
CA TYR A 38 -13.15 -5.32 -0.45
C TYR A 38 -13.16 -3.87 0.07
N PHE A 39 -13.41 -2.89 -0.80
CA PHE A 39 -13.40 -1.47 -0.41
C PHE A 39 -14.65 -1.09 0.40
N GLN A 40 -15.74 -1.85 0.29
CA GLN A 40 -16.97 -1.65 1.07
C GLN A 40 -16.88 -2.23 2.49
N GLN A 41 -15.91 -3.11 2.77
CA GLN A 41 -15.74 -3.72 4.10
C GLN A 41 -15.21 -2.70 5.12
N LEU A 42 -15.72 -2.76 6.35
CA LEU A 42 -15.21 -1.98 7.48
C LEU A 42 -13.96 -2.65 8.11
N PRO A 43 -13.05 -1.89 8.73
CA PRO A 43 -11.97 -2.48 9.52
C PRO A 43 -12.52 -3.24 10.75
N PRO A 44 -11.81 -4.26 11.27
CA PRO A 44 -10.47 -4.72 10.85
C PRO A 44 -10.52 -5.55 9.57
N LYS A 45 -9.65 -5.23 8.61
CA LYS A 45 -9.49 -5.98 7.36
C LYS A 45 -8.04 -5.96 6.89
N SER A 46 -7.62 -7.00 6.19
CA SER A 46 -6.32 -7.12 5.53
C SER A 46 -6.49 -7.88 4.22
N THR A 47 -5.53 -7.77 3.31
CA THR A 47 -5.54 -8.45 2.01
C THR A 47 -4.11 -8.66 1.55
N GLY A 48 -3.94 -9.39 0.46
CA GLY A 48 -2.65 -9.66 -0.16
C GLY A 48 -2.79 -10.11 -1.61
N PRO A 49 -1.72 -10.63 -2.20
CA PRO A 49 -1.69 -11.13 -3.57
C PRO A 49 -2.68 -12.29 -3.83
N GLU A 50 -3.16 -12.95 -2.77
CA GLU A 50 -4.23 -13.95 -2.89
C GLU A 50 -5.55 -13.38 -3.41
N TYR A 51 -5.79 -12.08 -3.24
CA TYR A 51 -6.99 -11.38 -3.71
C TYR A 51 -6.67 -10.43 -4.88
N PHE A 52 -5.83 -9.41 -4.64
CA PHE A 52 -5.45 -8.43 -5.65
C PHE A 52 -4.27 -8.93 -6.48
N ASN A 53 -4.56 -9.69 -7.53
CA ASN A 53 -3.58 -10.27 -8.45
C ASN A 53 -3.88 -9.94 -9.92
N ILE A 54 -3.06 -10.51 -10.81
CA ILE A 54 -3.15 -10.26 -12.24
C ILE A 54 -4.42 -10.85 -12.87
N ASP A 55 -4.93 -11.96 -12.34
CA ASP A 55 -6.17 -12.58 -12.83
C ASP A 55 -7.38 -11.73 -12.44
N TRP A 56 -7.42 -11.25 -11.19
CA TRP A 56 -8.41 -10.28 -10.72
C TRP A 56 -8.42 -9.03 -11.61
N LEU A 57 -7.23 -8.47 -11.92
CA LEU A 57 -7.14 -7.32 -12.81
C LEU A 57 -7.65 -7.65 -14.21
N THR A 58 -7.16 -8.74 -14.81
CA THR A 58 -7.47 -9.11 -16.20
C THR A 58 -8.96 -9.32 -16.42
N ALA A 59 -9.69 -9.83 -15.43
CA ALA A 59 -11.14 -9.99 -15.48
C ALA A 59 -11.93 -8.67 -15.60
N GLN A 60 -11.30 -7.55 -15.24
CA GLN A 60 -11.91 -6.21 -15.28
C GLN A 60 -11.53 -5.41 -16.53
N LEU A 61 -10.55 -5.88 -17.32
CA LEU A 61 -10.03 -5.15 -18.46
C LEU A 61 -10.93 -5.31 -19.69
N SER A 62 -10.93 -4.28 -20.53
CA SER A 62 -11.54 -4.30 -21.85
C SER A 62 -10.55 -3.79 -22.90
N GLU A 63 -10.91 -2.77 -23.67
CA GLU A 63 -10.17 -2.28 -24.84
C GLU A 63 -9.16 -1.18 -24.48
N GLN A 64 -8.81 -0.99 -23.20
CA GLN A 64 -7.86 0.03 -22.78
C GLN A 64 -6.44 -0.27 -23.27
N THR A 65 -5.66 0.78 -23.52
CA THR A 65 -4.24 0.59 -23.79
C THR A 65 -3.49 0.17 -22.51
N SER A 66 -2.37 -0.54 -22.66
CA SER A 66 -1.60 -0.98 -21.50
C SER A 66 -1.09 0.19 -20.63
N ALA A 67 -0.82 1.35 -21.23
CA ALA A 67 -0.42 2.55 -20.50
C ALA A 67 -1.58 3.17 -19.72
N ASP A 68 -2.79 3.20 -20.29
CA ASP A 68 -3.99 3.70 -19.60
C ASP A 68 -4.38 2.80 -18.43
N ILE A 69 -4.21 1.48 -18.58
CA ILE A 69 -4.39 0.54 -17.47
C ILE A 69 -3.39 0.82 -16.36
N GLN A 70 -2.10 1.01 -16.69
CA GLN A 70 -1.08 1.35 -15.70
C GLN A 70 -1.39 2.68 -14.99
N ARG A 71 -1.81 3.71 -15.74
CA ARG A 71 -2.26 5.00 -15.21
C ARG A 71 -3.41 4.84 -14.23
N THR A 72 -4.38 4.01 -14.59
CA THR A 72 -5.60 3.76 -13.82
C THR A 72 -5.31 2.95 -12.56
N LEU A 73 -4.40 1.97 -12.60
CA LEU A 73 -3.96 1.23 -11.42
C LEU A 73 -3.23 2.13 -10.40
N LEU A 74 -2.44 3.10 -10.87
CA LEU A 74 -1.83 4.10 -10.00
C LEU A 74 -2.90 4.99 -9.35
N GLU A 75 -3.87 5.46 -10.12
CA GLU A 75 -4.98 6.28 -9.59
C GLU A 75 -5.83 5.49 -8.59
N PHE A 76 -6.14 4.24 -8.89
CA PHE A 76 -6.84 3.32 -8.01
C PHE A 76 -6.12 3.18 -6.66
N THR A 77 -4.80 3.03 -6.67
CA THR A 77 -3.98 3.00 -5.45
C THR A 77 -4.07 4.33 -4.70
N ALA A 78 -3.92 5.47 -5.39
CA ALA A 78 -3.95 6.79 -4.77
C ALA A 78 -5.32 7.12 -4.16
N VAL A 79 -6.41 6.84 -4.87
CA VAL A 79 -7.80 7.11 -4.44
C VAL A 79 -8.18 6.22 -3.26
N SER A 80 -7.90 4.92 -3.33
CA SER A 80 -8.24 3.98 -2.23
C SER A 80 -7.52 4.33 -0.93
N ILE A 81 -6.26 4.78 -1.00
CA ILE A 81 -5.53 5.32 0.16
C ILE A 81 -6.17 6.63 0.64
N SER A 82 -6.42 7.57 -0.28
CA SER A 82 -6.91 8.92 0.06
C SER A 82 -8.28 8.91 0.75
N GLN A 83 -9.15 7.96 0.39
CA GLN A 83 -10.45 7.77 1.07
C GLN A 83 -10.34 7.51 2.57
N HIS A 84 -9.18 7.02 3.04
CA HIS A 84 -8.93 6.68 4.44
C HIS A 84 -8.00 7.68 5.15
N ILE A 85 -7.48 8.69 4.44
CA ILE A 85 -6.68 9.76 5.05
C ILE A 85 -7.63 10.78 5.68
N PRO A 86 -7.54 11.05 7.00
CA PRO A 86 -8.34 12.10 7.61
C PRO A 86 -7.90 13.48 7.10
N ASN A 87 -8.88 14.36 6.92
CA ASN A 87 -8.63 15.74 6.48
C ASN A 87 -7.76 16.52 7.48
N ALA A 88 -6.92 17.43 6.98
CA ALA A 88 -6.07 18.30 7.79
C ALA A 88 -5.13 17.56 8.76
N LYS A 89 -4.50 16.48 8.29
CA LYS A 89 -3.50 15.71 9.05
C LYS A 89 -2.14 15.70 8.37
N THR A 90 -1.10 15.37 9.14
CA THR A 90 0.19 14.99 8.55
C THR A 90 0.19 13.49 8.34
N VAL A 91 0.52 13.05 7.12
CA VAL A 91 0.65 11.66 6.71
C VAL A 91 2.12 11.40 6.44
N TYR A 92 2.68 10.39 7.13
CA TYR A 92 4.07 9.98 6.96
C TYR A 92 4.11 8.66 6.17
N LEU A 93 4.60 8.73 4.94
CA LEU A 93 4.72 7.60 4.04
C LEU A 93 6.02 6.81 4.26
N CYS A 94 5.93 5.50 4.08
CA CYS A 94 7.06 4.57 4.11
C CYS A 94 6.90 3.45 3.08
N GLY A 95 7.92 2.60 2.93
CA GLY A 95 7.94 1.51 1.96
C GLY A 95 8.19 1.96 0.52
N GLY A 96 8.31 1.00 -0.40
CA GLY A 96 8.79 1.27 -1.77
C GLY A 96 7.95 2.26 -2.59
N GLY A 97 6.66 2.43 -2.25
CA GLY A 97 5.76 3.37 -2.92
C GLY A 97 6.20 4.83 -2.82
N VAL A 98 7.02 5.20 -1.83
CA VAL A 98 7.57 6.57 -1.69
C VAL A 98 8.49 6.96 -2.85
N HIS A 99 9.08 5.99 -3.54
CA HIS A 99 9.96 6.23 -4.68
C HIS A 99 9.18 6.46 -5.98
N ASN A 100 7.86 6.27 -5.97
CA ASN A 100 7.00 6.59 -7.10
C ASN A 100 6.57 8.07 -7.03
N SER A 101 7.34 8.93 -7.71
CA SER A 101 7.10 10.37 -7.73
C SER A 101 5.68 10.75 -8.17
N PHE A 102 5.11 10.01 -9.13
CA PHE A 102 3.76 10.28 -9.59
C PHE A 102 2.70 9.88 -8.58
N LEU A 103 2.88 8.77 -7.86
CA LEU A 103 1.99 8.38 -6.77
C LEU A 103 1.98 9.43 -5.64
N LEU A 104 3.16 9.96 -5.27
CA LEU A 104 3.26 11.03 -4.27
C LEU A 104 2.54 12.30 -4.72
N GLU A 105 2.67 12.67 -5.99
CA GLU A 105 1.95 13.80 -6.58
C GLU A 105 0.43 13.58 -6.53
N ARG A 106 -0.05 12.38 -6.90
CA ARG A 106 -1.48 12.05 -6.85
C ARG A 106 -2.02 12.08 -5.42
N LEU A 107 -1.31 11.49 -4.46
CA LEU A 107 -1.68 11.54 -3.04
C LEU A 107 -1.75 12.98 -2.51
N SER A 108 -0.77 13.83 -2.87
CA SER A 108 -0.78 15.24 -2.48
C SER A 108 -1.96 16.00 -3.12
N THR A 109 -2.25 15.71 -4.38
CA THR A 109 -3.38 16.33 -5.11
C THR A 109 -4.74 15.94 -4.51
N LEU A 110 -4.91 14.67 -4.16
CA LEU A 110 -6.17 14.15 -3.61
C LEU A 110 -6.39 14.55 -2.15
N ASN A 111 -5.35 15.01 -1.44
CA ASN A 111 -5.41 15.38 -0.03
C ASN A 111 -4.89 16.81 0.21
N PRO A 112 -5.46 17.84 -0.43
CA PRO A 112 -4.86 19.19 -0.49
C PRO A 112 -4.73 19.90 0.87
N ASN A 113 -5.52 19.47 1.86
CA ASN A 113 -5.47 20.02 3.22
C ASN A 113 -4.53 19.26 4.15
N SER A 114 -4.02 18.10 3.73
CA SER A 114 -3.16 17.25 4.55
C SER A 114 -1.70 17.40 4.11
N LYS A 115 -0.77 17.39 5.07
CA LYS A 115 0.66 17.38 4.78
C LYS A 115 1.08 15.95 4.45
N ILE A 116 1.31 15.66 3.18
CA ILE A 116 1.91 14.40 2.74
C ILE A 116 3.44 14.54 2.83
N THR A 117 4.08 13.71 3.65
CA THR A 117 5.54 13.67 3.81
C THR A 117 5.98 12.22 4.03
N THR A 118 7.27 11.98 4.27
CA THR A 118 7.82 10.64 4.53
C THR A 118 8.24 10.48 5.98
N THR A 119 8.46 9.24 6.43
CA THR A 119 8.99 8.96 7.78
C THR A 119 10.41 9.52 8.01
N THR A 120 11.08 10.01 6.97
CA THR A 120 12.34 10.76 7.11
C THR A 120 12.18 11.95 8.04
N ASP A 121 11.03 12.65 8.00
CA ASP A 121 10.72 13.77 8.91
C ASP A 121 10.66 13.32 10.40
N LEU A 122 10.49 12.02 10.64
CA LEU A 122 10.49 11.38 11.96
C LEU A 122 11.84 10.73 12.31
N GLY A 123 12.85 10.87 11.45
CA GLY A 123 14.19 10.31 11.65
C GLY A 123 14.34 8.84 11.26
N ILE A 124 13.38 8.25 10.53
CA ILE A 124 13.46 6.86 10.06
C ILE A 124 13.36 6.82 8.54
N HIS A 125 14.39 6.26 7.89
CA HIS A 125 14.39 6.09 6.43
C HIS A 125 13.17 5.25 5.98
N PRO A 126 12.41 5.68 4.95
CA PRO A 126 11.18 5.02 4.50
C PRO A 126 11.28 3.52 4.26
N ASP A 127 12.40 3.08 3.67
CA ASP A 127 12.63 1.65 3.35
C ASP A 127 12.93 0.78 4.58
N PHE A 128 13.23 1.38 5.74
CA PHE A 128 13.62 0.66 6.95
C PHE A 128 12.52 0.56 7.99
N VAL A 129 11.36 1.16 7.77
CA VAL A 129 10.27 1.19 8.76
C VAL A 129 9.80 -0.21 9.12
N GLU A 130 9.60 -1.08 8.13
CA GLU A 130 9.17 -2.47 8.38
C GLU A 130 10.24 -3.28 9.11
N ALA A 131 11.50 -3.19 8.69
CA ALA A 131 12.61 -3.88 9.35
C ALA A 131 12.77 -3.42 10.81
N ALA A 132 12.67 -2.10 11.05
CA ALA A 132 12.68 -1.54 12.40
C ALA A 132 11.48 -2.02 13.24
N ALA A 133 10.29 -2.14 12.65
CA ALA A 133 9.12 -2.69 13.31
C ALA A 133 9.33 -4.16 13.72
N PHE A 134 9.92 -5.01 12.87
CA PHE A 134 10.24 -6.39 13.24
C PHE A 134 11.29 -6.48 14.34
N ALA A 135 12.33 -5.63 14.32
CA ALA A 135 13.30 -5.56 15.41
C ALA A 135 12.64 -5.16 16.74
N TYR A 136 11.73 -4.18 16.70
CA TYR A 136 10.92 -3.82 17.85
C TYR A 136 10.04 -4.99 18.33
N PHE A 137 9.35 -5.69 17.42
CA PHE A 137 8.52 -6.84 17.77
C PHE A 137 9.33 -7.94 18.44
N ALA A 138 10.52 -8.28 17.93
CA ALA A 138 11.41 -9.24 18.56
C ALA A 138 11.82 -8.82 19.99
N SER A 139 12.17 -7.55 20.18
CA SER A 139 12.49 -7.00 21.52
C SER A 139 11.32 -7.12 22.48
N GLN A 140 10.09 -6.88 22.01
CA GLN A 140 8.88 -7.00 22.81
C GLN A 140 8.58 -8.47 23.16
N THR A 141 8.77 -9.41 22.22
CA THR A 141 8.67 -10.85 22.49
C THR A 141 9.63 -11.28 23.60
N LEU A 142 10.91 -10.87 23.52
CA LEU A 142 11.92 -11.18 24.54
C LEU A 142 11.58 -10.61 25.92
N GLN A 143 10.85 -9.49 25.95
CA GLN A 143 10.38 -8.86 27.19
C GLN A 143 8.99 -9.35 27.64
N ASN A 144 8.41 -10.35 26.98
CA ASN A 144 7.05 -10.83 27.21
C ASN A 144 5.98 -9.72 27.13
N LYS A 145 6.16 -8.75 26.24
CA LYS A 145 5.25 -7.63 26.02
C LYS A 145 4.40 -7.84 24.77
N PRO A 146 3.08 -7.57 24.82
CA PRO A 146 2.23 -7.67 23.64
C PRO A 146 2.51 -6.54 22.65
N THR A 147 2.35 -6.83 21.36
CA THR A 147 2.53 -5.84 20.27
C THR A 147 1.30 -5.65 19.40
N ASN A 148 0.34 -6.58 19.41
CA ASN A 148 -0.90 -6.39 18.67
C ASN A 148 -1.84 -5.40 19.39
N LEU A 149 -2.68 -4.75 18.60
CA LEU A 149 -3.80 -3.94 19.07
C LEU A 149 -5.12 -4.59 18.64
N PRO A 150 -5.99 -5.04 19.58
CA PRO A 150 -7.30 -5.59 19.25
C PRO A 150 -8.15 -4.70 18.34
N SER A 151 -8.07 -3.39 18.51
CA SER A 151 -8.77 -2.40 17.67
C SER A 151 -8.27 -2.34 16.23
N VAL A 152 -7.06 -2.85 15.95
CA VAL A 152 -6.47 -2.90 14.61
C VAL A 152 -6.70 -4.27 13.97
N THR A 153 -6.55 -5.35 14.73
CA THR A 153 -6.53 -6.72 14.17
C THR A 153 -7.81 -7.52 14.40
N GLY A 154 -8.75 -7.04 15.22
CA GLY A 154 -9.93 -7.81 15.63
C GLY A 154 -9.65 -8.96 16.60
N ALA A 155 -8.44 -9.05 17.16
CA ALA A 155 -8.09 -10.10 18.11
C ALA A 155 -8.93 -9.96 19.39
N LYS A 156 -9.33 -11.08 20.01
CA LYS A 156 -10.09 -11.11 21.28
C LYS A 156 -9.38 -10.44 22.46
N GLY A 157 -8.08 -10.16 22.34
CA GLY A 157 -7.29 -9.45 23.34
C GLY A 157 -5.84 -9.28 22.90
N LYS A 158 -5.06 -8.64 23.76
CA LYS A 158 -3.61 -8.49 23.57
C LYS A 158 -2.91 -9.85 23.62
N ARG A 159 -1.85 -10.02 22.83
CA ARG A 159 -1.06 -11.24 22.65
C ARG A 159 0.41 -10.87 22.51
N ILE A 160 1.27 -11.66 23.14
CA ILE A 160 2.69 -11.69 22.80
C ILE A 160 2.79 -12.39 21.45
N LEU A 161 3.40 -11.73 20.47
CA LEU A 161 3.59 -12.27 19.12
C LEU A 161 5.01 -12.82 18.97
N GLY A 162 5.21 -13.70 18.00
CA GLY A 162 6.50 -14.32 17.69
C GLY A 162 6.80 -15.57 18.53
N ALA A 163 7.91 -16.22 18.18
CA ALA A 163 8.45 -17.38 18.87
C ALA A 163 9.97 -17.24 18.97
N VAL A 164 10.55 -17.69 20.08
CA VAL A 164 12.00 -17.63 20.32
C VAL A 164 12.60 -18.98 19.97
N TYR A 165 13.43 -19.00 18.92
CA TYR A 165 14.18 -20.17 18.49
C TYR A 165 15.62 -20.04 18.98
N SER A 166 15.92 -20.71 20.09
CA SER A 166 17.27 -20.69 20.66
C SER A 166 18.23 -21.46 19.77
N ILE A 167 19.32 -20.82 19.37
CA ILE A 167 20.47 -21.54 18.81
C ILE A 167 21.11 -22.25 20.01
N LYS A 168 21.04 -23.57 20.07
CA LYS A 168 21.78 -24.32 21.09
C LYS A 168 23.28 -24.01 20.88
N PRO A 169 24.02 -23.72 21.96
CA PRO A 169 25.47 -23.52 21.87
C PRO A 169 26.18 -24.75 21.32
#